data_AF-A0A549YFP4-F1
#
_entry.id   AF-A0A549YFP4-F1
#
_cell.length_a   1.000
_cell.length_b   1.000
_cell.length_c   1.000
_cell.angle_alpha   90.00
_cell.angle_beta   90.00
_cell.angle_gamma   90.00
#
_symmetry.space_group_name_H-M   'P 1'
#
loop_
_entity.id
_entity.type
_entity.pdbx_description
1 polymer ?
#
loop_
_entity_poly.entity_id
_entity_poly.type
_entity_poly.pdbx_seq_one_letter_code
_entity_poly.pdbx_strand_id
1 'polypeptide(L)' 'MRKLDDSKEYCSYCGADLQGDQIPEEKQYHYGATHFTRKIGISSIEEDRIVKWQCPDCGREWERE' A
#
# COMPACT_ATOMS: atom_id res chain seq x y z
N MET A 1 2.62 -12.66 -21.04
CA MET A 1 2.23 -11.68 -19.99
C MET A 1 2.93 -12.06 -18.70
N ARG A 2 3.71 -11.17 -18.08
CA ARG A 2 4.15 -11.39 -16.69
C ARG A 2 2.88 -11.38 -15.83
N LYS A 3 2.61 -12.48 -15.11
CA LYS A 3 1.60 -12.46 -14.05
C LYS A 3 2.11 -11.46 -13.00
N LEU A 4 1.30 -10.46 -12.69
CA LEU A 4 1.56 -9.57 -11.57
C LEU A 4 1.24 -10.36 -10.29
N ASP A 5 2.13 -10.30 -9.30
CA ASP A 5 1.94 -11.00 -8.04
C ASP A 5 0.78 -10.40 -7.25
N ASP A 6 0.06 -11.26 -6.51
CA ASP A 6 -0.98 -10.84 -5.58
C ASP A 6 -0.33 -9.99 -4.48
N SER A 7 -0.70 -8.71 -4.40
CA SER A 7 -0.07 -7.73 -3.51
C SER A 7 -0.72 -7.74 -2.13
N LYS A 8 -1.20 -8.92 -1.69
CA LYS A 8 -1.82 -9.10 -0.37
C LYS A 8 -0.83 -8.79 0.74
N GLU A 9 -1.22 -7.82 1.55
CA GLU A 9 -0.46 -7.37 2.70
C GLU A 9 -1.44 -7.23 3.88
N TYR A 10 -1.01 -7.62 5.07
CA TYR A 10 -1.82 -7.51 6.28
C TYR A 10 -1.09 -6.64 7.30
N CYS A 11 -1.86 -5.86 8.06
CA CYS A 11 -1.30 -5.09 9.16
C CYS A 11 -0.73 -6.04 10.23
N SER A 12 0.56 -5.95 10.52
CA SER A 12 1.20 -6.80 11.53
C SER A 12 0.72 -6.54 12.97
N TYR A 13 -0.02 -5.45 13.20
CA TYR A 13 -0.51 -5.08 14.53
C TYR A 13 -1.95 -5.56 14.80
N CYS A 14 -2.83 -5.51 13.80
CA CYS A 14 -4.24 -5.88 13.97
C CYS A 14 -4.74 -6.97 13.01
N GLY A 15 -3.92 -7.41 12.06
CA GLY A 15 -4.28 -8.41 11.04
C GLY A 15 -5.23 -7.90 9.95
N ALA A 16 -5.54 -6.61 9.90
CA ALA A 16 -6.39 -6.05 8.85
C ALA A 16 -5.78 -6.24 7.46
N ASP A 17 -6.60 -6.62 6.49
CA ASP A 17 -6.20 -6.68 5.08
C ASP A 17 -5.94 -5.27 4.54
N LEU A 18 -4.70 -5.01 4.15
CA LEU A 18 -4.24 -3.73 3.60
C LEU A 18 -4.30 -3.71 2.07
N GLN A 19 -4.84 -4.75 1.43
CA GLN A 19 -5.15 -4.72 0.01
C GLN A 19 -6.37 -3.83 -0.25
N GLY A 20 -6.21 -2.90 -1.18
CA GLY A 20 -7.25 -1.98 -1.63
C GLY A 20 -8.00 -2.51 -2.84
N ASP A 21 -8.69 -1.61 -3.52
CA ASP A 21 -9.47 -1.96 -4.70
C ASP A 21 -8.59 -2.47 -5.84
N GLN A 22 -9.17 -3.31 -6.70
CA GLN A 22 -8.51 -3.80 -7.89
C GLN A 22 -8.21 -2.63 -8.84
N ILE A 23 -6.98 -2.57 -9.32
CA ILE A 23 -6.56 -1.63 -10.35
C ILE A 23 -7.19 -2.07 -11.67
N PRO A 24 -7.81 -1.16 -12.47
CA PRO A 24 -8.33 -1.50 -13.80
C PRO A 24 -7.27 -2.23 -14.62
N GLU A 25 -7.64 -3.34 -15.26
CA GLU A 25 -6.69 -4.28 -15.90
C GLU A 25 -5.76 -3.57 -16.89
N GLU A 26 -6.31 -2.63 -17.66
CA GLU A 26 -5.57 -1.83 -18.62
C GLU A 26 -4.53 -0.89 -17.99
N LYS A 27 -4.68 -0.59 -16.69
CA LYS A 27 -3.75 0.26 -15.91
C LYS A 27 -2.77 -0.53 -15.05
N GLN A 28 -3.03 -1.80 -14.77
CA GLN A 28 -2.20 -2.62 -13.88
C GLN A 28 -0.72 -2.63 -14.31
N TYR A 29 -0.44 -2.62 -15.62
CA TYR A 29 0.91 -2.54 -16.15
C TYR A 29 1.67 -1.27 -15.71
N HIS A 30 0.98 -0.12 -15.61
CA HIS A 30 1.59 1.14 -15.20
C HIS A 30 1.94 1.19 -13.72
N TYR A 31 1.21 0.45 -12.89
CA TYR A 31 1.42 0.37 -11.45
C TYR A 31 2.28 -0.82 -11.04
N GLY A 32 2.44 -1.82 -11.91
CA GLY A 32 3.14 -3.06 -11.60
C GLY A 32 2.46 -3.90 -10.52
N ALA A 33 1.15 -3.71 -10.31
CA ALA A 33 0.36 -4.36 -9.27
C ALA A 33 -1.08 -4.62 -9.74
N THR A 34 -1.76 -5.56 -9.09
CA THR A 34 -3.16 -5.91 -9.39
C THR A 34 -4.17 -5.09 -8.56
N HIS A 35 -3.77 -4.65 -7.38
CA HIS A 35 -4.60 -3.91 -6.43
C HIS A 35 -3.85 -2.70 -5.88
N PHE A 36 -4.60 -1.67 -5.48
CA PHE A 36 -4.05 -0.56 -4.70
C PHE A 36 -3.72 -1.01 -3.27
N THR A 37 -2.98 -0.20 -2.52
CA THR A 37 -2.78 -0.40 -1.08
C THR A 37 -3.73 0.50 -0.28
N ARG A 38 -4.22 -0.01 0.86
CA ARG A 38 -4.96 0.78 1.86
C ARG A 38 -4.04 1.48 2.86
N LYS A 39 -2.72 1.25 2.80
CA LYS A 39 -1.76 1.94 3.67
C LYS A 39 -1.85 3.45 3.48
N ILE A 40 -1.94 4.18 4.58
CA ILE A 40 -1.89 5.64 4.56
C ILE A 40 -0.42 6.04 4.58
N GLY A 41 0.02 6.79 3.57
CA GLY A 41 1.37 7.34 3.51
C GLY A 41 1.44 8.66 4.29
N ILE A 42 2.30 8.73 5.30
CA ILE A 42 2.62 9.97 6.01
C ILE A 42 3.80 10.62 5.30
N SER A 43 3.57 11.75 4.62
CA SER A 43 4.57 12.49 3.85
C SER A 43 5.25 13.59 4.66
N SER A 44 6.55 13.78 4.43
CA SER A 44 7.30 14.96 4.85
C SER A 44 7.47 15.90 3.67
N ILE A 45 7.17 17.19 3.89
CA ILE A 45 7.43 18.24 2.88
C ILE A 45 8.94 18.49 2.75
N GLU A 46 9.68 18.44 3.86
CA GLU A 46 11.13 18.68 3.86
C GLU A 46 11.89 17.59 3.10
N GLU A 47 11.44 16.34 3.19
CA GLU A 47 12.07 15.22 2.48
C GLU A 47 11.42 14.90 1.12
N ASP A 48 10.36 15.62 0.75
CA ASP A 48 9.54 15.42 -0.46
C ASP A 48 9.15 13.94 -0.69
N ARG A 49 8.80 13.24 0.39
CA ARG A 49 8.51 11.80 0.32
C ARG A 49 7.66 11.30 1.48
N ILE A 50 7.07 10.12 1.29
CA ILE A 50 6.50 9.33 2.38
C ILE A 50 7.63 8.93 3.32
N VAL A 51 7.48 9.17 4.62
CA VAL A 51 8.45 8.82 5.66
C VAL A 51 7.95 7.69 6.56
N LYS A 52 6.63 7.52 6.67
CA LYS A 52 6.00 6.46 7.45
C LYS A 52 4.75 5.92 6.74
N TRP A 53 4.36 4.72 7.13
CA TRP A 53 3.09 4.11 6.79
C TRP A 53 2.19 4.03 8.01
N GLN A 54 0.89 4.11 7.80
CA GLN A 54 -0.12 3.94 8.84
C GLN A 54 -1.21 2.96 8.39
N CYS A 55 -1.66 2.12 9.33
CA CYS A 55 -2.81 1.25 9.13
C CYS A 55 -4.11 2.05 9.30
N PRO A 56 -5.03 2.03 8.31
CA PRO A 56 -6.28 2.77 8.39
C PRO A 56 -7.24 2.21 9.44
N ASP A 57 -7.13 0.92 9.80
CA ASP A 57 -8.06 0.25 10.70
C ASP A 57 -7.66 0.36 12.18
N CYS A 58 -6.36 0.28 12.52
CA CYS A 58 -5.88 0.38 13.91
C CYS A 58 -5.05 1.62 14.23
N GLY A 59 -4.72 2.45 13.24
CA GLY A 59 -3.98 3.70 13.41
C GLY A 59 -2.49 3.55 13.76
N ARG A 60 -1.97 2.32 13.86
CA ARG A 60 -0.53 2.08 14.10
C ARG A 60 0.29 2.57 12.92
N GLU A 61 1.43 3.18 13.24
CA GLU A 61 2.41 3.71 12.29
C GLU A 61 3.69 2.88 12.32
N TRP A 62 4.38 2.79 11.18
CA TRP A 62 5.71 2.20 11.06
C TRP A 62 6.56 2.99 10.07
N GLU A 63 7.88 2.95 10.26
CA GLU A 63 8.84 3.61 9.37
C GLU A 63 8.75 3.04 7.95
N ARG A 64 8.94 3.91 6.96
CA ARG A 64 9.13 3.49 5.58
C ARG A 64 10.54 2.93 5.40
N GLU A 65 10.64 1.70 4.91
CA GLU A 65 11.91 1.06 4.50
C GLU A 65 12.60 1.79 3.33
#